data_AF-A0A7S3LGH9-F1
#
_entry.id   AF-A0A7S3LGH9-F1
#
_cell.length_a   1.000
_cell.length_b   1.000
_cell.length_c   1.000
_cell.angle_alpha   90.00
_cell.angle_beta   90.00
_cell.angle_gamma   90.00
#
_symmetry.space_group_name_H-M   'P 1'
#
loop_
_entity.id
_entity.type
_entity.pdbx_description
1 polymer ?
#
loop_
_entity_poly.entity_id
_entity_poly.type
_entity_poly.pdbx_seq_one_letter_code
_entity_poly.pdbx_strand_id
1 'polypeptide(L)'
;MTEESGSIAADVKVTYDSVPDVEAGAGGKDDEHPLEALKKHSAKFHEEKVRPLLEQAGNSLRKVTEIGATKTREIGDSLKKVGDVSVAKSREIGAVTVEKSRSIGIGTQLATAAAVAHTKHTISQIGSPPVEKTEDGEQIIKGEETDWMITSFLMHHLIQSLAVLGGVAALVTFILMEGRLVDMASFITIILAPLVFWQKMQLNALGGMRGQINEMRATVNRLKVENSKLEDANTQLQTQVDGLKDVETKLNDVAMEAGAQVDRLVYVVQQNGEIQKKIKAQLEDEVAQQIMTALITTDRDGNFVLNRREVYELEMKLNALPAVHFDKEKFRAFLESDKDDLTLSDLSHIVHNLKDDTIPESEKIFHFEPLDILEEVPPPVEAV
;
A
#
# COMPACT_ATOMS: atom_id res chain seq x y z
N MET A 1 28.99 36.07 11.21
CA MET A 1 27.67 35.85 10.58
C MET A 1 26.94 34.88 11.48
N THR A 2 26.10 35.43 12.35
CA THR A 2 25.31 34.73 13.36
C THR A 2 23.90 34.62 12.82
N GLU A 3 23.44 33.40 12.54
CA GLU A 3 22.08 33.13 12.09
C GLU A 3 21.13 33.06 13.28
N GLU A 4 20.15 33.96 13.28
CA GLU A 4 19.01 33.99 14.16
C GLU A 4 18.06 32.82 13.84
N SER A 5 17.84 31.97 14.83
CA SER A 5 16.75 30.98 14.81
C SER A 5 15.50 31.63 15.40
N GLY A 6 14.61 32.09 14.54
CA GLY A 6 13.29 32.64 14.91
C GLY A 6 12.31 31.54 15.31
N SER A 7 12.05 31.43 16.61
CA SER A 7 10.99 30.63 17.22
C SER A 7 9.63 31.27 16.97
N ILE A 8 8.79 30.67 16.14
CA ILE A 8 7.38 31.05 15.99
C ILE A 8 6.55 30.21 16.97
N ALA A 9 6.33 30.75 18.16
CA ALA A 9 5.29 30.27 19.08
C ALA A 9 3.98 30.99 18.72
N ALA A 10 3.10 30.31 17.99
CA ALA A 10 1.75 30.79 17.74
C ALA A 10 0.88 30.47 18.96
N ASP A 11 0.59 31.52 19.74
CA ASP A 11 -0.35 31.51 20.86
C ASP A 11 -1.78 31.49 20.30
N VAL A 12 -2.35 30.29 20.13
CA VAL A 12 -3.74 30.11 19.68
C VAL A 12 -4.65 30.26 20.90
N LYS A 13 -5.10 31.49 21.11
CA LYS A 13 -6.11 31.84 22.12
C LYS A 13 -7.50 31.46 21.60
N VAL A 14 -7.97 30.25 21.94
CA VAL A 14 -9.34 29.80 21.66
C VAL A 14 -10.29 30.51 22.62
N THR A 15 -10.92 31.59 22.16
CA THR A 15 -12.07 32.21 22.82
C THR A 15 -13.29 31.32 22.63
N TYR A 16 -13.77 30.71 23.72
CA TYR A 16 -15.07 30.06 23.77
C TYR A 16 -16.13 31.14 23.94
N ASP A 17 -16.79 31.50 22.84
CA ASP A 17 -18.02 32.30 22.91
C ASP A 17 -19.15 31.44 23.47
N SER A 18 -19.60 31.84 24.65
CA SER A 18 -20.99 31.88 25.11
C SER A 18 -21.91 30.74 24.65
N VAL A 19 -22.00 29.70 25.48
CA VAL A 19 -23.09 28.73 25.44
C VAL A 19 -24.42 29.47 25.71
N PRO A 20 -25.46 29.33 24.88
CA PRO A 20 -26.75 29.93 25.16
C PRO A 20 -27.39 29.28 26.39
N ASP A 21 -27.83 30.11 27.33
CA ASP A 21 -28.61 29.70 28.50
C ASP A 21 -29.90 29.01 28.05
N VAL A 22 -29.97 27.70 28.29
CA VAL A 22 -31.18 26.90 28.06
C VAL A 22 -32.12 27.14 29.24
N GLU A 23 -33.13 27.97 29.01
CA GLU A 23 -34.23 28.18 29.95
C GLU A 23 -34.99 26.87 30.20
N ALA A 24 -35.06 26.50 31.48
CA ALA A 24 -35.78 25.34 31.97
C ALA A 24 -37.30 25.57 31.89
N GLY A 25 -37.90 25.16 30.78
CA GLY A 25 -39.35 25.01 30.64
C GLY A 25 -39.86 23.84 31.46
N ALA A 26 -40.43 24.12 32.63
CA ALA A 26 -41.08 23.15 33.49
C ALA A 26 -42.50 22.83 32.98
N GLY A 27 -42.82 21.53 32.89
CA GLY A 27 -44.20 21.07 32.96
C GLY A 27 -44.67 20.19 31.81
N GLY A 28 -44.21 18.94 31.77
CA GLY A 28 -44.80 17.88 30.97
C GLY A 28 -44.54 16.54 31.62
N LYS A 29 -45.46 16.10 32.49
CA LYS A 29 -45.41 14.80 33.19
C LYS A 29 -45.53 13.67 32.18
N ASP A 30 -44.40 13.29 31.60
CA ASP A 30 -44.03 11.98 31.06
C ASP A 30 -42.51 12.05 30.81
N ASP A 31 -41.77 12.33 31.89
CA ASP A 31 -40.34 12.68 31.86
C ASP A 31 -39.46 11.45 31.58
N GLU A 32 -39.39 10.99 30.32
CA GLU A 32 -38.17 10.32 29.83
C GLU A 32 -37.04 11.35 29.97
N HIS A 33 -36.18 11.14 30.97
CA HIS A 33 -35.06 12.03 31.32
C HIS A 33 -34.34 12.46 30.03
N PRO A 34 -34.04 13.76 29.80
CA PRO A 34 -33.45 14.23 28.53
C PRO A 34 -32.12 13.54 28.14
N LEU A 35 -31.45 12.91 29.12
CA LEU A 35 -30.28 12.05 28.92
C LEU A 35 -30.61 10.71 28.25
N GLU A 36 -31.80 10.15 28.48
CA GLU A 36 -32.27 8.94 27.78
C GLU A 36 -32.64 9.23 26.34
N ALA A 37 -33.29 10.37 26.06
CA ALA A 37 -33.58 10.79 24.68
C ALA A 37 -32.29 10.99 23.86
N LEU A 38 -31.27 11.62 24.45
CA LEU A 38 -29.95 11.78 23.82
C LEU A 38 -29.24 10.43 23.61
N LYS A 39 -29.33 9.49 24.56
CA LYS A 39 -28.79 8.13 24.40
C LYS A 39 -29.49 7.37 23.28
N LYS A 40 -30.82 7.46 23.19
CA LYS A 40 -31.62 6.85 22.11
C LYS A 40 -31.23 7.42 20.75
N HIS A 41 -31.08 8.74 20.64
CA HIS A 41 -30.72 9.40 19.39
C HIS A 41 -29.27 9.09 18.97
N SER A 42 -28.32 9.06 19.92
CA SER A 42 -26.94 8.66 19.69
C SER A 42 -26.85 7.19 19.23
N ALA A 43 -27.56 6.28 19.89
CA ALA A 43 -27.61 4.87 19.51
C ALA A 43 -28.20 4.68 18.12
N LYS A 44 -29.30 5.37 17.81
CA LYS A 44 -29.94 5.34 16.49
C LYS A 44 -29.02 5.88 15.39
N PHE A 45 -28.31 6.99 15.65
CA PHE A 45 -27.34 7.54 14.71
C PHE A 45 -26.17 6.58 14.45
N HIS A 46 -25.67 5.92 15.50
CA HIS A 46 -24.57 4.97 15.37
C HIS A 46 -24.98 3.73 14.56
N GLU A 47 -26.20 3.23 14.78
CA GLU A 47 -26.70 2.07 14.06
C GLU A 47 -27.06 2.39 12.61
N GLU A 48 -27.66 3.55 12.34
CA GLU A 48 -28.19 3.89 11.01
C GLU A 48 -27.11 4.48 10.08
N LYS A 49 -26.15 5.26 10.60
CA LYS A 49 -25.10 5.89 9.78
C LYS A 49 -23.71 5.27 9.92
N VAL A 50 -23.31 4.86 11.12
CA VAL A 50 -21.92 4.41 11.34
C VAL A 50 -21.74 2.93 10.98
N ARG A 51 -22.73 2.09 11.28
CA ARG A 51 -22.69 0.64 10.97
C ARG A 51 -22.50 0.33 9.47
N PRO A 52 -23.24 0.93 8.52
CA PRO A 52 -23.04 0.63 7.09
C PRO A 52 -21.67 1.09 6.57
N LEU A 53 -21.13 2.20 7.10
CA LEU A 53 -19.78 2.67 6.73
C LEU A 53 -18.68 1.72 7.22
N LEU A 54 -18.81 1.20 8.44
CA LEU A 54 -17.88 0.19 8.97
C LEU A 54 -17.96 -1.13 8.20
N GLU A 55 -19.15 -1.54 7.78
CA GLU A 55 -19.34 -2.74 6.96
C GLU A 55 -18.77 -2.56 5.55
N GLN A 56 -18.94 -1.39 4.94
CA GLN A 56 -18.33 -1.03 3.66
C GLN A 56 -16.80 -0.99 3.74
N ALA A 57 -16.25 -0.43 4.82
CA ALA A 57 -14.81 -0.42 5.08
C ALA A 57 -14.25 -1.84 5.28
N GLY A 58 -14.96 -2.69 6.06
CA GLY A 58 -14.61 -4.09 6.27
C GLY A 58 -14.60 -4.90 4.97
N ASN A 59 -15.61 -4.72 4.11
CA ASN A 59 -15.68 -5.37 2.81
C ASN A 59 -14.55 -4.92 1.86
N SER A 60 -14.18 -3.64 1.92
CA SER A 60 -13.06 -3.09 1.13
C SER A 60 -11.72 -3.69 1.56
N LEU A 61 -11.47 -3.78 2.88
CA LEU A 61 -10.27 -4.42 3.42
C LEU A 61 -10.16 -5.90 3.05
N ARG A 62 -11.28 -6.63 3.10
CA ARG A 62 -11.35 -8.05 2.72
C ARG A 62 -11.00 -8.27 1.25
N LYS A 63 -11.47 -7.38 0.36
CA LYS A 63 -11.14 -7.41 -1.07
C LYS A 63 -9.66 -7.15 -1.33
N VAL A 64 -9.05 -6.22 -0.60
CA VAL A 64 -7.60 -5.96 -0.68
C VAL A 64 -6.78 -7.17 -0.21
N THR A 65 -7.23 -7.86 0.85
CA THR A 65 -6.55 -9.08 1.33
C THR A 65 -6.64 -10.24 0.34
N GLU A 66 -7.79 -10.43 -0.32
CA GLU A 66 -7.94 -11.43 -1.38
C GLU A 66 -7.04 -11.14 -2.60
N ILE A 67 -6.91 -9.87 -2.99
CA ILE A 67 -6.00 -9.45 -4.07
C ILE A 67 -4.53 -9.70 -3.66
N GLY A 68 -4.17 -9.42 -2.41
CA GLY A 68 -2.83 -9.72 -1.89
C GLY A 68 -2.51 -11.22 -1.88
N ALA A 69 -3.46 -12.05 -1.46
CA ALA A 69 -3.31 -13.51 -1.41
C ALA A 69 -3.22 -14.17 -2.80
N THR A 70 -3.93 -13.64 -3.78
CA THR A 70 -3.87 -14.11 -5.18
C THR A 70 -2.54 -13.73 -5.83
N LYS A 71 -2.07 -12.50 -5.65
CA LYS A 71 -0.80 -12.03 -6.23
C LYS A 71 0.42 -12.74 -5.61
N THR A 72 0.38 -13.07 -4.32
CA THR A 72 1.44 -13.89 -3.68
C THR A 72 1.48 -15.32 -4.21
N ARG A 73 0.33 -15.93 -4.55
CA ARG A 73 0.30 -17.22 -5.27
C ARG A 73 0.90 -17.15 -6.67
N GLU A 74 0.54 -16.15 -7.46
CA GLU A 74 1.09 -15.96 -8.82
C GLU A 74 2.62 -15.80 -8.82
N ILE A 75 3.16 -15.08 -7.83
CA ILE A 75 4.61 -14.93 -7.65
C ILE A 75 5.25 -16.28 -7.29
N GLY A 76 4.63 -17.06 -6.40
CA GLY A 76 5.10 -18.40 -6.03
C GLY A 76 5.15 -19.36 -7.22
N ASP A 77 4.10 -19.38 -8.05
CA ASP A 77 4.04 -20.22 -9.25
C ASP A 77 5.06 -19.79 -10.31
N SER A 78 5.30 -18.47 -10.45
CA SER A 78 6.31 -17.93 -11.34
C SER A 78 7.73 -18.33 -10.92
N LEU A 79 8.03 -18.27 -9.62
CA LEU A 79 9.32 -18.71 -9.06
C LEU A 79 9.55 -20.22 -9.24
N LYS A 80 8.50 -21.03 -9.05
CA LYS A 80 8.58 -22.47 -9.30
C LYS A 80 8.91 -22.79 -10.76
N LYS A 81 8.28 -22.08 -11.70
CA LYS A 81 8.55 -22.23 -13.14
C LYS A 81 9.99 -21.86 -13.51
N VAL A 82 10.55 -20.82 -12.90
CA VAL A 82 11.98 -20.45 -13.08
C VAL A 82 12.90 -21.54 -12.52
N GLY A 83 12.57 -22.11 -11.36
CA GLY A 83 13.29 -23.24 -10.78
C GLY A 83 13.31 -24.47 -11.70
N ASP A 84 12.16 -24.85 -12.24
CA ASP A 84 12.03 -26.02 -13.13
C ASP A 84 12.82 -25.83 -14.45
N VAL A 85 12.83 -24.62 -15.01
CA VAL A 85 13.61 -24.28 -16.22
C VAL A 85 15.12 -24.36 -15.94
N SER A 86 15.57 -23.90 -14.76
CA SER A 86 16.98 -23.98 -14.36
C SER A 86 17.46 -25.44 -14.26
N VAL A 87 16.67 -26.30 -13.61
CA VAL A 87 16.98 -27.74 -13.46
C VAL A 87 16.99 -28.46 -14.81
N ALA A 88 16.06 -28.12 -15.71
CA ALA A 88 16.03 -28.69 -17.06
C ALA A 88 17.30 -28.33 -17.86
N LYS A 89 17.75 -27.07 -17.79
CA LYS A 89 18.95 -26.61 -18.49
C LYS A 89 20.24 -27.23 -17.94
N SER A 90 20.34 -27.45 -16.63
CA SER A 90 21.46 -28.18 -16.03
C SER A 90 21.53 -29.65 -16.49
N ARG A 91 20.39 -30.30 -16.72
CA ARG A 91 20.36 -31.68 -17.25
C ARG A 91 20.77 -31.77 -18.72
N GLU A 92 20.41 -30.76 -19.53
CA GLU A 92 20.79 -30.68 -20.94
C GLU A 92 22.31 -30.51 -21.10
N ILE A 93 22.93 -29.65 -20.29
CA ILE A 93 24.39 -29.45 -20.27
C ILE A 93 25.13 -30.73 -19.84
N GLY A 94 24.57 -31.47 -18.88
CA GLY A 94 25.11 -32.76 -18.44
C GLY A 94 25.07 -33.84 -19.54
N ALA A 95 24.01 -33.89 -20.34
CA ALA A 95 23.87 -34.88 -21.42
C ALA A 95 24.84 -34.62 -22.58
N VAL A 96 25.04 -33.36 -22.96
CA VAL A 96 25.97 -32.97 -24.05
C VAL A 96 27.44 -33.30 -23.70
N THR A 97 27.77 -33.30 -22.41
CA THR A 97 29.14 -33.60 -21.94
C THR A 97 29.46 -35.10 -22.01
N VAL A 98 28.44 -35.97 -21.83
CA VAL A 98 28.62 -37.43 -21.85
C VAL A 98 28.71 -37.99 -23.28
N GLU A 99 28.11 -37.32 -24.26
CA GLU A 99 28.11 -37.78 -25.65
C GLU A 99 29.44 -37.51 -26.37
N LYS A 100 30.16 -36.45 -25.96
CA LYS A 100 31.47 -36.07 -26.52
C LYS A 100 32.63 -37.00 -26.09
N SER A 101 32.42 -37.82 -25.05
CA SER A 101 33.43 -38.76 -24.53
C SER A 101 33.45 -40.12 -25.25
N ARG A 102 32.48 -40.41 -26.13
CA ARG A 102 32.36 -41.72 -26.81
C ARG A 102 33.02 -41.81 -28.19
N SER A 103 33.56 -40.73 -28.76
CA SER A 103 33.97 -40.69 -30.18
C SER A 103 35.48 -40.70 -30.47
N ILE A 104 36.36 -40.80 -29.47
CA ILE A 104 37.81 -40.73 -29.71
C ILE A 104 38.46 -42.10 -29.45
N GLY A 105 38.39 -42.95 -30.47
CA GLY A 105 39.20 -44.16 -30.58
C GLY A 105 40.14 -44.05 -31.78
N ILE A 106 41.33 -44.67 -31.63
CA ILE A 106 42.36 -44.96 -32.65
C ILE A 106 43.48 -43.90 -32.75
N GLY A 107 44.70 -44.29 -32.33
CA GLY A 107 45.91 -43.49 -32.59
C GLY A 107 47.18 -43.88 -31.79
N THR A 108 47.39 -45.16 -31.47
CA THR A 108 48.40 -45.61 -30.47
C THR A 108 49.87 -45.58 -30.88
N GLN A 109 50.25 -44.98 -32.01
CA GLN A 109 51.69 -44.89 -32.38
C GLN A 109 52.21 -43.48 -32.70
N LEU A 110 51.34 -42.45 -32.71
CA LEU A 110 51.79 -41.05 -32.80
C LEU A 110 51.98 -40.38 -31.42
N ALA A 111 51.43 -40.98 -30.36
CA ALA A 111 51.43 -40.39 -29.01
C ALA A 111 52.81 -40.35 -28.34
N THR A 112 53.71 -41.27 -28.69
CA THR A 112 55.01 -41.40 -28.02
C THR A 112 56.01 -40.30 -28.43
N ALA A 113 55.88 -39.74 -29.64
CA ALA A 113 56.71 -38.62 -30.09
C ALA A 113 56.16 -37.27 -29.62
N ALA A 114 54.83 -37.10 -29.56
CA ALA A 114 54.19 -35.90 -29.05
C ALA A 114 54.40 -35.71 -27.53
N ALA A 115 54.40 -36.81 -26.75
CA ALA A 115 54.60 -36.77 -25.30
C ALA A 115 55.98 -36.22 -24.89
N VAL A 116 57.02 -36.47 -25.69
CA VAL A 116 58.41 -36.00 -25.43
C VAL A 116 58.59 -34.52 -25.80
N ALA A 117 57.86 -34.03 -26.80
CA ALA A 117 57.85 -32.61 -27.14
C ALA A 117 57.03 -31.77 -26.14
N HIS A 118 55.91 -32.32 -25.64
CA HIS A 118 55.03 -31.63 -24.70
C HIS A 118 55.64 -31.50 -23.30
N THR A 119 56.39 -32.52 -22.83
CA THR A 119 57.08 -32.46 -21.52
C THR A 119 58.13 -31.36 -21.43
N LYS A 120 58.77 -31.00 -22.56
CA LYS A 120 59.75 -29.92 -22.59
C LYS A 120 59.12 -28.53 -22.45
N HIS A 121 57.86 -28.36 -22.88
CA HIS A 121 57.09 -27.12 -22.75
C HIS A 121 56.37 -27.03 -21.39
N THR A 122 55.99 -28.16 -20.78
CA THR A 122 55.34 -28.18 -19.47
C THR A 122 56.31 -27.89 -18.32
N ILE A 123 57.59 -28.26 -18.45
CA ILE A 123 58.61 -27.95 -17.43
C ILE A 123 58.90 -26.43 -17.34
N SER A 124 58.71 -25.67 -18.43
CA SER A 124 58.91 -24.20 -18.41
C SER A 124 57.71 -23.42 -17.83
N GLN A 125 56.60 -24.08 -17.49
CA GLN A 125 55.40 -23.44 -16.91
C GLN A 125 55.22 -23.68 -15.41
N ILE A 126 56.19 -24.32 -14.76
CA ILE A 126 56.19 -24.51 -13.30
C ILE A 126 56.49 -23.15 -12.64
N GLY A 127 55.45 -22.35 -12.38
CA GLY A 127 55.57 -21.06 -11.70
C GLY A 127 54.42 -20.07 -11.91
N SER A 128 53.52 -20.27 -12.88
CA SER A 128 52.37 -19.39 -13.10
C SER A 128 51.09 -20.01 -12.54
N PRO A 129 50.26 -19.27 -11.78
CA PRO A 129 48.98 -19.80 -11.29
C PRO A 129 48.06 -20.12 -12.49
N PRO A 130 47.49 -21.33 -12.59
CA PRO A 130 46.67 -21.73 -13.73
C PRO A 130 45.26 -21.18 -13.56
N VAL A 131 45.08 -19.88 -13.76
CA VAL A 131 43.77 -19.24 -13.82
C VAL A 131 43.54 -18.83 -15.26
N GLU A 132 42.89 -19.71 -16.02
CA GLU A 132 42.44 -19.40 -17.37
C GLU A 132 40.99 -18.90 -17.27
N LYS A 133 40.74 -17.70 -17.80
CA LYS A 133 39.38 -17.16 -17.88
C LYS A 133 38.74 -17.72 -19.15
N THR A 134 37.66 -18.48 -18.99
CA THR A 134 36.82 -18.89 -20.11
C THR A 134 36.15 -17.66 -20.72
N GLU A 135 35.79 -17.69 -22.01
CA GLU A 135 35.14 -16.55 -22.70
C GLU A 135 33.85 -16.08 -22.01
N ASP A 136 33.22 -16.93 -21.20
CA ASP A 136 32.02 -16.62 -20.39
C ASP A 136 32.33 -15.98 -19.02
N GLY A 137 33.59 -15.70 -18.70
CA GLY A 137 34.01 -15.06 -17.44
C GLY A 137 34.12 -15.98 -16.23
N GLU A 138 33.81 -17.28 -16.39
CA GLU A 138 34.05 -18.28 -15.34
C GLU A 138 35.55 -18.60 -15.20
N GLN A 139 36.05 -18.47 -13.96
CA GLN A 139 37.42 -18.82 -13.60
C GLN A 139 37.48 -20.31 -13.29
N ILE A 140 38.02 -21.10 -14.23
CA ILE A 140 38.21 -22.54 -14.04
C ILE A 140 39.66 -22.76 -13.61
N ILE A 141 39.84 -23.27 -12.39
CA ILE A 141 41.16 -23.60 -11.85
C ILE A 141 41.58 -24.94 -12.47
N LYS A 142 42.42 -24.93 -13.51
CA LYS A 142 42.99 -26.12 -14.18
C LYS A 142 44.06 -26.82 -13.32
N GLY A 143 43.74 -27.10 -12.06
CA GLY A 143 44.64 -27.76 -11.11
C GLY A 143 44.46 -29.28 -11.01
N GLU A 144 43.30 -29.81 -11.40
CA GLU A 144 42.96 -31.21 -11.14
C GLU A 144 43.32 -32.14 -12.31
N GLU A 145 43.25 -31.64 -13.56
CA GLU A 145 43.48 -32.49 -14.74
C GLU A 145 44.96 -32.78 -15.04
N THR A 146 45.90 -31.96 -14.58
CA THR A 146 47.33 -32.24 -14.78
C THR A 146 47.88 -33.18 -13.71
N ASP A 147 47.31 -33.19 -12.50
CA ASP A 147 47.83 -34.03 -11.41
C ASP A 147 47.42 -35.50 -11.56
N TRP A 148 46.19 -35.80 -12.02
CA TRP A 148 45.82 -37.21 -12.32
C TRP A 148 46.59 -37.77 -13.50
N MET A 149 46.94 -36.96 -14.51
CA MET A 149 47.65 -37.45 -15.71
C MET A 149 49.15 -37.67 -15.45
N ILE A 150 49.76 -36.89 -14.55
CA ILE A 150 51.15 -37.07 -14.10
C ILE A 150 51.27 -38.16 -13.03
N THR A 151 50.24 -38.36 -12.19
CA THR A 151 50.18 -39.49 -11.23
C THR A 151 49.63 -40.78 -11.83
N SER A 152 49.00 -40.74 -13.01
CA SER A 152 48.44 -41.91 -13.67
C SER A 152 49.53 -42.90 -14.11
N PHE A 153 49.20 -44.17 -13.89
CA PHE A 153 49.70 -45.45 -14.42
C PHE A 153 51.12 -45.50 -15.00
N LEU A 154 51.47 -44.66 -15.97
CA LEU A 154 52.77 -44.64 -16.64
C LEU A 154 53.94 -44.30 -15.70
N MET A 155 53.82 -43.26 -14.89
CA MET A 155 54.87 -42.91 -13.91
C MET A 155 54.97 -43.96 -12.81
N HIS A 156 53.83 -44.48 -12.34
CA HIS A 156 53.82 -45.50 -11.29
C HIS A 156 54.48 -46.80 -11.78
N HIS A 157 54.17 -47.26 -13.00
CA HIS A 157 54.79 -48.46 -13.56
C HIS A 157 56.25 -48.25 -13.96
N LEU A 158 56.64 -47.07 -14.45
CA LEU A 158 58.05 -46.79 -14.74
C LEU A 158 58.88 -46.75 -13.46
N ILE A 159 58.41 -46.08 -12.41
CA ILE A 159 59.12 -46.03 -11.12
C ILE A 159 59.15 -47.42 -10.46
N GLN A 160 58.03 -48.17 -10.48
CA GLN A 160 58.00 -49.54 -9.98
C GLN A 160 58.95 -50.45 -10.77
N SER A 161 58.96 -50.34 -12.10
CA SER A 161 59.84 -51.14 -12.96
C SER A 161 61.31 -50.82 -12.70
N LEU A 162 61.67 -49.54 -12.55
CA LEU A 162 63.04 -49.11 -12.25
C LEU A 162 63.48 -49.53 -10.85
N ALA A 163 62.59 -49.48 -9.85
CA ALA A 163 62.86 -49.96 -8.51
C ALA A 163 63.06 -51.49 -8.47
N VAL A 164 62.22 -52.25 -9.20
CA VAL A 164 62.38 -53.71 -9.33
C VAL A 164 63.67 -54.03 -10.08
N LEU A 165 63.98 -53.33 -11.16
CA LEU A 165 65.22 -53.53 -11.93
C LEU A 165 66.45 -53.23 -11.07
N GLY A 166 66.40 -52.14 -10.28
CA GLY A 166 67.45 -51.78 -9.33
C GLY A 166 67.62 -52.80 -8.20
N GLY A 167 66.51 -53.34 -7.67
CA GLY A 167 66.53 -54.40 -6.66
C GLY A 167 67.10 -55.71 -7.19
N VAL A 168 66.73 -56.09 -8.42
CA VAL A 168 67.27 -57.28 -9.10
C VAL A 168 68.76 -57.09 -9.40
N ALA A 169 69.17 -55.91 -9.90
CA ALA A 169 70.56 -55.59 -10.13
C ALA A 169 71.39 -55.65 -8.84
N ALA A 170 70.86 -55.12 -7.73
CA ALA A 170 71.49 -55.17 -6.42
C ALA A 170 71.67 -56.63 -5.92
N LEU A 171 70.66 -57.47 -6.09
CA LEU A 171 70.72 -58.91 -5.77
C LEU A 171 71.75 -59.65 -6.63
N VAL A 172 71.83 -59.34 -7.92
CA VAL A 172 72.82 -59.94 -8.82
C VAL A 172 74.24 -59.51 -8.44
N THR A 173 74.45 -58.23 -8.09
CA THR A 173 75.75 -57.75 -7.60
C THR A 173 76.12 -58.35 -6.24
N PHE A 174 75.14 -58.62 -5.37
CA PHE A 174 75.34 -59.27 -4.07
C PHE A 174 75.83 -60.72 -4.23
N ILE A 175 75.36 -61.45 -5.25
CA ILE A 175 75.78 -62.83 -5.51
C ILE A 175 77.18 -62.90 -6.16
N LEU A 176 77.57 -61.88 -6.94
CA LEU A 176 78.77 -61.92 -7.78
C LEU A 176 80.02 -61.27 -7.18
N MET A 177 79.91 -60.44 -6.14
CA MET A 177 81.07 -59.75 -5.54
C MET A 177 81.27 -60.15 -4.07
N GLU A 178 82.39 -60.80 -3.76
CA GLU A 178 82.85 -61.11 -2.39
C GLU A 178 83.40 -59.86 -1.66
N GLY A 179 82.68 -58.73 -1.73
CA GLY A 179 83.10 -57.45 -1.16
C GLY A 179 82.15 -56.98 -0.07
N ARG A 180 82.54 -57.12 1.21
CA ARG A 180 81.73 -56.76 2.40
C ARG A 180 81.18 -55.32 2.43
N LEU A 181 81.70 -54.41 1.62
CA LEU A 181 81.21 -53.02 1.52
C LEU A 181 79.93 -52.88 0.68
N VAL A 182 79.75 -53.73 -0.34
CA VAL A 182 78.55 -53.68 -1.22
C VAL A 182 77.31 -54.19 -0.47
N ASP A 183 77.51 -55.15 0.42
CA ASP A 183 76.45 -55.69 1.27
C ASP A 183 75.87 -54.61 2.19
N MET A 184 76.73 -53.82 2.84
CA MET A 184 76.31 -52.75 3.75
C MET A 184 75.55 -51.62 3.02
N ALA A 185 75.98 -51.26 1.81
CA ALA A 185 75.27 -50.27 0.99
C ALA A 185 73.87 -50.75 0.57
N SER A 186 73.73 -52.04 0.27
CA SER A 186 72.46 -52.65 -0.13
C SER A 186 71.47 -52.74 1.04
N PHE A 187 71.93 -53.01 2.27
CA PHE A 187 71.04 -52.97 3.44
C PHE A 187 70.52 -51.56 3.73
N ILE A 188 71.35 -50.54 3.55
CA ILE A 188 70.96 -49.14 3.80
C ILE A 188 69.88 -48.68 2.79
N THR A 189 69.99 -49.07 1.52
CA THR A 189 68.98 -48.70 0.51
C THR A 189 67.63 -49.40 0.74
N ILE A 190 67.64 -50.65 1.21
CA ILE A 190 66.43 -51.38 1.60
C ILE A 190 65.71 -50.67 2.77
N ILE A 191 66.44 -50.11 3.72
CA ILE A 191 65.85 -49.37 4.85
C ILE A 191 65.36 -47.97 4.42
N LEU A 192 66.06 -47.31 3.50
CA LEU A 192 65.68 -45.98 3.00
C LEU A 192 64.42 -46.01 2.13
N ALA A 193 64.17 -47.09 1.39
CA ALA A 193 63.04 -47.15 0.46
C ALA A 193 61.65 -46.99 1.16
N PRO A 194 61.34 -47.68 2.27
CA PRO A 194 60.11 -47.45 3.03
C PRO A 194 60.02 -46.02 3.60
N LEU A 195 61.15 -45.44 4.00
CA LEU A 195 61.18 -44.11 4.61
C LEU A 195 60.82 -43.03 3.58
N VAL A 196 61.38 -43.11 2.37
CA VAL A 196 61.04 -42.20 1.26
C VAL A 196 59.59 -42.38 0.82
N PHE A 197 59.07 -43.61 0.81
CA PHE A 197 57.66 -43.87 0.51
C PHE A 197 56.72 -43.20 1.52
N TRP A 198 57.02 -43.30 2.82
CA TRP A 198 56.25 -42.62 3.86
C TRP A 198 56.28 -41.10 3.71
N GLN A 199 57.46 -40.52 3.48
CA GLN A 199 57.59 -39.08 3.27
C GLN A 199 56.80 -38.59 2.05
N LYS A 200 56.82 -39.36 0.95
CA LYS A 200 56.02 -39.05 -0.24
C LYS A 200 54.53 -39.12 0.05
N MET A 201 54.08 -40.08 0.86
CA MET A 201 52.68 -40.19 1.26
C MET A 201 52.23 -38.99 2.11
N GLN A 202 53.07 -38.49 3.02
CA GLN A 202 52.80 -37.26 3.77
C GLN A 202 52.78 -36.00 2.89
N LEU A 203 53.69 -35.89 1.91
CA LEU A 203 53.70 -34.78 0.96
C LEU A 203 52.46 -34.80 0.06
N ASN A 204 52.01 -35.97 -0.38
CA ASN A 204 50.76 -36.12 -1.13
C ASN A 204 49.54 -35.73 -0.27
N ALA A 205 49.53 -36.06 1.02
CA ALA A 205 48.48 -35.62 1.93
C ALA A 205 48.42 -34.09 2.11
N LEU A 206 49.58 -33.41 2.07
CA LEU A 206 49.66 -31.94 2.08
C LEU A 206 49.15 -31.31 0.78
N GLY A 207 49.24 -32.02 -0.35
CA GLY A 207 48.59 -31.64 -1.61
C GLY A 207 47.07 -31.53 -1.46
N GLY A 208 46.45 -32.49 -0.78
CA GLY A 208 45.01 -32.48 -0.49
C GLY A 208 44.54 -31.27 0.34
N MET A 209 45.35 -30.78 1.29
CA MET A 209 45.01 -29.58 2.08
C MET A 209 44.98 -28.31 1.23
N ARG A 210 45.82 -28.21 0.20
CA ARG A 210 45.78 -27.05 -0.72
C ARG A 210 44.47 -27.04 -1.52
N GLY A 211 43.97 -28.21 -1.91
CA GLY A 211 42.64 -28.36 -2.52
C GLY A 211 41.54 -27.84 -1.60
N GLN A 212 41.49 -28.33 -0.35
CA GLN A 212 40.50 -27.89 0.64
C GLN A 212 40.58 -26.38 0.95
N ILE A 213 41.78 -25.81 1.03
CA ILE A 213 41.95 -24.36 1.24
C ILE A 213 41.42 -23.56 0.05
N ASN A 214 41.63 -24.03 -1.18
CA ASN A 214 41.12 -23.36 -2.37
C ASN A 214 39.58 -23.48 -2.45
N GLU A 215 39.01 -24.63 -2.13
CA GLU A 215 37.56 -24.84 -2.05
C GLU A 215 36.93 -23.95 -0.96
N MET A 216 37.57 -23.84 0.20
CA MET A 216 37.12 -22.95 1.27
C MET A 216 37.18 -21.48 0.84
N ARG A 217 38.25 -21.06 0.14
CA ARG A 217 38.34 -19.70 -0.43
C ARG A 217 37.25 -19.44 -1.45
N ALA A 218 36.94 -20.41 -2.32
CA ALA A 218 35.85 -20.29 -3.29
C ALA A 218 34.50 -20.15 -2.57
N THR A 219 34.25 -20.96 -1.54
CA THR A 219 33.04 -20.91 -0.72
C THR A 219 32.90 -19.57 0.01
N VAL A 220 33.97 -19.07 0.64
CA VAL A 220 33.98 -17.76 1.30
C VAL A 220 33.72 -16.63 0.31
N ASN A 221 34.32 -16.67 -0.88
CA ASN A 221 34.06 -15.67 -1.91
C ASN A 221 32.61 -15.71 -2.39
N ARG A 222 32.04 -16.90 -2.57
CA ARG A 222 30.63 -17.07 -2.94
C ARG A 222 29.70 -16.52 -1.85
N LEU A 223 29.94 -16.88 -0.58
CA LEU A 223 29.16 -16.37 0.56
C LEU A 223 29.28 -14.85 0.68
N LYS A 224 30.45 -14.27 0.41
CA LYS A 224 30.63 -12.81 0.39
C LYS A 224 29.78 -12.14 -0.68
N VAL A 225 29.71 -12.72 -1.88
CA VAL A 225 28.85 -12.24 -2.98
C VAL A 225 27.37 -12.37 -2.62
N GLU A 226 26.95 -13.50 -2.05
CA GLU A 226 25.57 -13.71 -1.60
C GLU A 226 25.18 -12.73 -0.49
N ASN A 227 26.08 -12.46 0.46
CA ASN A 227 25.83 -11.51 1.54
C ASN A 227 25.72 -10.07 1.02
N SER A 228 26.57 -9.68 0.06
CA SER A 228 26.46 -8.37 -0.62
C SER A 228 25.11 -8.22 -1.34
N LYS A 229 24.62 -9.27 -2.01
CA LYS A 229 23.30 -9.24 -2.68
C LYS A 229 22.14 -9.11 -1.68
N LEU A 230 22.26 -9.75 -0.52
CA LEU A 230 21.27 -9.64 0.56
C LEU A 230 21.28 -8.23 1.16
N GLU A 231 22.45 -7.63 1.34
CA GLU A 231 22.59 -6.24 1.81
C GLU A 231 21.98 -5.24 0.82
N ASP A 232 22.23 -5.42 -0.48
CA ASP A 232 21.61 -4.61 -1.54
C ASP A 232 20.08 -4.76 -1.54
N ALA A 233 19.58 -6.00 -1.43
CA ALA A 233 18.14 -6.27 -1.36
C ALA A 233 17.49 -5.65 -0.11
N ASN A 234 18.16 -5.71 1.04
CA ASN A 234 17.70 -5.09 2.27
C ASN A 234 17.64 -3.56 2.14
N THR A 235 18.64 -2.95 1.49
CA THR A 235 18.67 -1.51 1.22
C THR A 235 17.52 -1.08 0.30
N GLN A 236 17.23 -1.86 -0.74
CA GLN A 236 16.09 -1.62 -1.63
C GLN A 236 14.76 -1.72 -0.89
N LEU A 237 14.60 -2.72 -0.02
CA LEU A 237 13.39 -2.87 0.80
C LEU A 237 13.22 -1.69 1.77
N GLN A 238 14.30 -1.22 2.41
CA GLN A 238 14.25 -0.02 3.26
C GLN A 238 13.80 1.22 2.47
N THR A 239 14.33 1.42 1.26
CA THR A 239 13.90 2.53 0.39
C THR A 239 12.42 2.43 0.03
N GLN A 240 11.91 1.22 -0.22
CA GLN A 240 10.48 1.00 -0.49
C GLN A 240 9.61 1.27 0.74
N VAL A 241 10.07 0.90 1.94
CA VAL A 241 9.37 1.19 3.21
C VAL A 241 9.32 2.69 3.47
N ASP A 242 10.43 3.40 3.25
CA ASP A 242 10.46 4.86 3.39
C ASP A 242 9.52 5.54 2.37
N GLY A 243 9.50 5.06 1.13
CA GLY A 243 8.55 5.53 0.13
C GLY A 243 7.08 5.29 0.50
N LEU A 244 6.77 4.15 1.13
CA LEU A 244 5.43 3.86 1.64
C LEU A 244 5.04 4.80 2.80
N LYS A 245 5.98 5.12 3.69
CA LYS A 245 5.76 6.04 4.81
C LYS A 245 5.48 7.48 4.34
N ASP A 246 6.15 7.91 3.27
CA ASP A 246 5.88 9.19 2.62
C ASP A 246 4.46 9.23 2.00
N VAL A 247 4.03 8.13 1.37
CA VAL A 247 2.68 8.02 0.82
C VAL A 247 1.63 8.02 1.94
N GLU A 248 1.87 7.31 3.05
CA GLU A 248 0.98 7.31 4.21
C GLU A 248 0.82 8.72 4.80
N THR A 249 1.93 9.46 4.93
CA THR A 249 1.91 10.84 5.44
C THR A 249 1.09 11.75 4.52
N LYS A 250 1.31 11.68 3.20
CA LYS A 250 0.51 12.43 2.21
C LYS A 250 -0.97 12.07 2.25
N LEU A 251 -1.29 10.79 2.42
CA LEU A 251 -2.67 10.34 2.51
C LEU A 251 -3.34 10.88 3.79
N ASN A 252 -2.60 10.93 4.90
CA ASN A 252 -3.07 11.52 6.15
C ASN A 252 -3.31 13.04 6.01
N ASP A 253 -2.40 13.77 5.35
CA ASP A 253 -2.56 15.20 5.09
C ASP A 253 -3.81 15.48 4.23
N VAL A 254 -4.04 14.68 3.17
CA VAL A 254 -5.25 14.78 2.34
C VAL A 254 -6.51 14.45 3.13
N ALA A 255 -6.46 13.46 4.04
CA ALA A 255 -7.59 13.13 4.89
C ALA A 255 -7.91 14.26 5.88
N MET A 256 -6.90 14.92 6.45
CA MET A 256 -7.09 16.10 7.30
C MET A 256 -7.66 17.28 6.52
N GLU A 257 -7.19 17.54 5.30
CA GLU A 257 -7.72 18.60 4.44
C GLU A 257 -9.16 18.32 4.01
N ALA A 258 -9.47 17.07 3.64
CA ALA A 258 -10.83 16.65 3.30
C ALA A 258 -11.78 16.77 4.50
N GLY A 259 -11.33 16.44 5.72
CA GLY A 259 -12.09 16.64 6.95
C GLY A 259 -12.47 18.12 7.15
N ALA A 260 -11.50 19.02 7.00
CA ALA A 260 -11.75 20.46 7.09
C ALA A 260 -12.72 20.99 6.02
N GLN A 261 -12.72 20.41 4.82
CA GLN A 261 -13.67 20.76 3.76
C GLN A 261 -15.11 20.29 4.09
N VAL A 262 -15.27 19.14 4.73
CA VAL A 262 -16.59 18.66 5.19
C VAL A 262 -17.15 19.57 6.27
N ASP A 263 -16.35 19.97 7.26
CA ASP A 263 -16.78 20.89 8.31
C ASP A 263 -17.22 22.24 7.73
N ARG A 264 -16.45 22.77 6.76
CA ARG A 264 -16.82 24.00 6.04
C ARG A 264 -18.13 23.85 5.27
N LEU A 265 -18.37 22.70 4.62
CA LEU A 265 -19.61 22.43 3.91
C LEU A 265 -20.80 22.38 4.87
N VAL A 266 -20.66 21.67 6.00
CA VAL A 266 -21.69 21.61 7.05
C VAL A 266 -22.02 23.02 7.55
N TYR A 267 -20.99 23.83 7.82
CA TYR A 267 -21.17 25.23 8.22
C TYR A 267 -21.93 26.05 7.17
N VAL A 268 -21.58 25.95 5.89
CA VAL A 268 -22.27 26.68 4.82
C VAL A 268 -23.73 26.22 4.66
N VAL A 269 -24.01 24.93 4.78
CA VAL A 269 -25.39 24.41 4.73
C VAL A 269 -26.21 24.91 5.91
N GLN A 270 -25.64 24.96 7.13
CA GLN A 270 -26.30 25.54 8.30
C GLN A 270 -26.59 27.03 8.10
N GLN A 271 -25.61 27.81 7.62
CA GLN A 271 -25.80 29.23 7.32
C GLN A 271 -26.86 29.46 6.25
N ASN A 272 -26.88 28.64 5.19
CA ASN A 272 -27.94 28.70 4.18
C ASN A 272 -29.33 28.38 4.77
N GLY A 273 -29.42 27.42 5.68
CA GLY A 273 -30.66 27.12 6.40
C GLY A 273 -31.15 28.29 7.26
N GLU A 274 -30.25 29.00 7.94
CA GLU A 274 -30.59 30.21 8.70
C GLU A 274 -31.05 31.35 7.79
N ILE A 275 -30.38 31.54 6.64
CA ILE A 275 -30.78 32.54 5.65
C ILE A 275 -32.16 32.22 5.08
N GLN A 276 -32.44 30.96 4.75
CA GLN A 276 -33.77 30.54 4.27
C GLN A 276 -34.86 30.82 5.31
N LYS A 277 -34.61 30.56 6.60
CA LYS A 277 -35.56 30.91 7.67
C LYS A 277 -35.81 32.42 7.75
N LYS A 278 -34.76 33.24 7.62
CA LYS A 278 -34.89 34.70 7.61
C LYS A 278 -35.67 35.20 6.40
N ILE A 279 -35.42 34.64 5.21
CA ILE A 279 -36.17 34.98 3.98
C ILE A 279 -37.64 34.59 4.14
N LYS A 280 -37.93 33.39 4.67
CA LYS A 280 -39.30 32.95 4.93
C LYS A 280 -40.03 33.91 5.88
N ALA A 281 -39.41 34.26 7.01
CA ALA A 281 -39.99 35.20 7.97
C ALA A 281 -40.22 36.59 7.35
N GLN A 282 -39.29 37.08 6.52
CA GLN A 282 -39.46 38.36 5.81
C GLN A 282 -40.63 38.32 4.81
N LEU A 283 -40.80 37.22 4.09
CA LEU A 283 -41.93 37.06 3.18
C LEU A 283 -43.26 36.95 3.93
N GLU A 284 -43.29 36.25 5.07
CA GLU A 284 -44.47 36.19 5.95
C GLU A 284 -44.84 37.58 6.49
N ASP A 285 -43.85 38.39 6.89
CA ASP A 285 -44.04 39.78 7.31
C ASP A 285 -44.60 40.64 6.17
N GLU A 286 -44.06 40.48 4.96
CA GLU A 286 -44.51 41.21 3.77
C GLU A 286 -45.96 40.85 3.41
N VAL A 287 -46.30 39.56 3.40
CA VAL A 287 -47.68 39.10 3.19
C VAL A 287 -48.61 39.62 4.26
N ALA A 288 -48.22 39.54 5.54
CA ALA A 288 -49.03 40.06 6.64
C ALA A 288 -49.31 41.56 6.47
N GLN A 289 -48.31 42.34 6.04
CA GLN A 289 -48.45 43.77 5.74
C GLN A 289 -49.38 44.02 4.54
N GLN A 290 -49.29 43.21 3.49
CA GLN A 290 -50.18 43.31 2.32
C GLN A 290 -51.63 42.99 2.70
N ILE A 291 -51.87 41.94 3.50
CA ILE A 291 -53.19 41.62 4.05
C ILE A 291 -53.73 42.79 4.87
N MET A 292 -52.92 43.35 5.78
CA MET A 292 -53.32 44.49 6.60
C MET A 292 -53.64 45.73 5.76
N THR A 293 -52.87 45.97 4.69
CA THR A 293 -53.14 47.06 3.76
C THR A 293 -54.42 46.82 2.97
N ALA A 294 -54.68 45.59 2.53
CA ALA A 294 -55.93 45.22 1.87
C ALA A 294 -57.13 45.44 2.79
N LEU A 295 -56.99 45.16 4.10
CA LEU A 295 -58.01 45.42 5.10
C LEU A 295 -58.31 46.92 5.24
N ILE A 296 -57.28 47.73 5.53
CA ILE A 296 -57.41 49.17 5.75
C ILE A 296 -57.98 49.87 4.50
N THR A 297 -57.59 49.42 3.30
CA THR A 297 -58.08 50.03 2.04
C THR A 297 -59.48 49.59 1.65
N THR A 298 -60.02 48.54 2.27
CA THR A 298 -61.37 48.03 1.97
C THR A 298 -62.42 48.63 2.91
N ASP A 299 -62.03 48.94 4.13
CA ASP A 299 -62.83 49.72 5.08
C ASP A 299 -62.97 51.17 4.56
N ARG A 300 -64.15 51.53 4.03
CA ARG A 300 -64.38 52.86 3.45
C ARG A 300 -64.85 53.89 4.45
N ASP A 301 -65.50 53.44 5.52
CA ASP A 301 -66.11 54.31 6.51
C ASP A 301 -65.23 54.49 7.75
N GLY A 302 -64.16 53.69 7.89
CA GLY A 302 -63.15 53.80 8.93
C GLY A 302 -63.66 53.35 10.29
N ASN A 303 -64.74 52.58 10.33
CA ASN A 303 -65.32 52.08 11.57
C ASN A 303 -64.72 50.73 12.01
N PHE A 304 -63.86 50.12 11.18
CA PHE A 304 -63.25 48.82 11.39
C PHE A 304 -64.24 47.65 11.57
N VAL A 305 -65.46 47.81 11.04
CA VAL A 305 -66.53 46.81 10.98
C VAL A 305 -66.88 46.57 9.52
N LEU A 306 -66.50 45.40 9.00
CA LEU A 306 -66.65 45.12 7.57
C LEU A 306 -68.08 44.75 7.21
N ASN A 307 -68.71 45.57 6.37
CA ASN A 307 -70.00 45.23 5.78
C ASN A 307 -69.88 44.08 4.77
N ARG A 308 -70.98 43.37 4.50
CA ARG A 308 -71.01 42.25 3.53
C ARG A 308 -70.42 42.58 2.14
N ARG A 309 -70.55 43.83 1.70
CA ARG A 309 -69.97 44.30 0.43
C ARG A 309 -68.46 44.50 0.52
N GLU A 310 -67.96 44.98 1.65
CA GLU A 310 -66.53 45.18 1.93
C GLU A 310 -65.84 43.82 2.11
N VAL A 311 -66.49 42.85 2.77
CA VAL A 311 -66.02 41.45 2.84
C VAL A 311 -65.80 40.87 1.43
N TYR A 312 -66.72 41.09 0.48
CA TYR A 312 -66.54 40.60 -0.89
C TYR A 312 -65.39 41.28 -1.62
N GLU A 313 -65.22 42.61 -1.43
CA GLU A 313 -64.08 43.35 -1.99
C GLU A 313 -62.74 42.87 -1.40
N LEU A 314 -62.73 42.59 -0.09
CA LEU A 314 -61.58 42.02 0.61
C LEU A 314 -61.25 40.62 0.09
N GLU A 315 -62.25 39.74 -0.07
CA GLU A 315 -62.06 38.40 -0.62
C GLU A 315 -61.39 38.44 -2.01
N MET A 316 -61.79 39.39 -2.85
CA MET A 316 -61.16 39.59 -4.16
C MET A 316 -59.72 40.09 -4.06
N LYS A 317 -59.43 41.03 -3.14
CA LYS A 317 -58.07 41.56 -2.93
C LYS A 317 -57.14 40.49 -2.35
N LEU A 318 -57.60 39.71 -1.37
CA LEU A 318 -56.82 38.62 -0.77
C LEU A 318 -56.52 37.51 -1.78
N ASN A 319 -57.48 37.18 -2.64
CA ASN A 319 -57.28 36.21 -3.72
C ASN A 319 -56.34 36.71 -4.83
N ALA A 320 -56.04 38.01 -4.88
CA ALA A 320 -55.14 38.61 -5.86
C ALA A 320 -53.72 38.79 -5.31
N LEU A 321 -53.45 38.43 -4.05
CA LEU A 321 -52.11 38.52 -3.47
C LEU A 321 -51.20 37.45 -4.10
N PRO A 322 -49.98 37.80 -4.54
CA PRO A 322 -49.02 36.83 -5.04
C PRO A 322 -48.52 35.93 -3.89
N ALA A 323 -48.14 34.68 -4.23
CA ALA A 323 -47.50 33.72 -3.33
C ALA A 323 -48.33 33.15 -2.17
N VAL A 324 -49.61 33.51 -2.10
CA VAL A 324 -50.50 33.06 -1.04
C VAL A 324 -51.71 32.40 -1.66
N HIS A 325 -51.88 31.11 -1.39
CA HIS A 325 -53.12 30.43 -1.72
C HIS A 325 -54.16 30.75 -0.64
N PHE A 326 -55.18 31.50 -1.03
CA PHE A 326 -56.25 31.95 -0.15
C PHE A 326 -57.46 31.01 -0.24
N ASP A 327 -57.76 30.32 0.87
CA ASP A 327 -58.92 29.44 0.97
C ASP A 327 -60.18 30.23 1.33
N LYS A 328 -60.98 30.52 0.30
CA LYS A 328 -62.25 31.25 0.41
C LYS A 328 -63.27 30.55 1.29
N GLU A 329 -63.30 29.22 1.27
CA GLU A 329 -64.31 28.44 1.99
C GLU A 329 -64.05 28.50 3.49
N LYS A 330 -62.79 28.29 3.90
CA LYS A 330 -62.37 28.44 5.30
C LYS A 330 -62.51 29.86 5.79
N PHE A 331 -62.16 30.85 4.97
CA PHE A 331 -62.36 32.24 5.33
C PHE A 331 -63.83 32.52 5.61
N ARG A 332 -64.74 32.14 4.71
CA ARG A 332 -66.19 32.31 4.92
C ARG A 332 -66.72 31.55 6.13
N ALA A 333 -66.27 30.31 6.35
CA ALA A 333 -66.64 29.54 7.54
C ALA A 333 -66.19 30.22 8.84
N PHE A 334 -65.01 30.86 8.83
CA PHE A 334 -64.53 31.67 9.95
C PHE A 334 -65.44 32.89 10.16
N LEU A 335 -65.85 33.58 9.10
CA LEU A 335 -66.78 34.73 9.20
C LEU A 335 -68.16 34.34 9.73
N GLU A 336 -68.67 33.16 9.37
CA GLU A 336 -69.98 32.67 9.83
C GLU A 336 -69.97 32.24 11.30
N SER A 337 -68.78 31.98 11.87
CA SER A 337 -68.63 31.57 13.26
C SER A 337 -68.76 32.74 14.25
N ASP A 338 -68.41 33.96 13.81
CA ASP A 338 -68.59 35.18 14.58
C ASP A 338 -69.93 35.83 14.24
N LYS A 339 -70.73 36.13 15.26
CA LYS A 339 -72.09 36.66 15.08
C LYS A 339 -72.06 38.11 14.62
N ASP A 340 -72.33 38.28 13.33
CA ASP A 340 -72.80 39.45 12.58
C ASP A 340 -71.86 40.64 12.38
N ASP A 341 -70.87 40.91 13.23
CA ASP A 341 -69.94 42.03 13.04
C ASP A 341 -68.48 41.56 13.07
N LEU A 342 -67.82 41.58 11.91
CA LEU A 342 -66.38 41.30 11.84
C LEU A 342 -65.60 42.49 12.35
N THR A 343 -64.87 42.30 13.45
CA THR A 343 -64.00 43.34 13.99
C THR A 343 -62.56 43.20 13.48
N LEU A 344 -61.81 44.30 13.51
CA LEU A 344 -60.37 44.27 13.23
C LEU A 344 -59.59 43.28 14.12
N SER A 345 -60.10 42.97 15.33
CA SER A 345 -59.50 41.99 16.23
C SER A 345 -59.52 40.58 15.62
N ASP A 346 -60.63 40.18 15.01
CA ASP A 346 -60.82 38.84 14.43
C ASP A 346 -59.92 38.68 13.19
N LEU A 347 -59.75 39.76 12.44
CA LEU A 347 -58.83 39.84 11.32
C LEU A 347 -57.36 39.81 11.77
N SER A 348 -57.04 40.44 12.90
CA SER A 348 -55.71 40.33 13.53
C SER A 348 -55.42 38.87 13.92
N HIS A 349 -56.41 38.14 14.44
CA HIS A 349 -56.28 36.71 14.70
C HIS A 349 -56.04 35.90 13.42
N ILE A 350 -56.72 36.24 12.32
CA ILE A 350 -56.48 35.62 11.00
C ILE A 350 -55.06 35.88 10.49
N VAL A 351 -54.52 37.10 10.66
CA VAL A 351 -53.12 37.42 10.31
C VAL A 351 -52.14 36.70 11.26
N HIS A 352 -52.49 36.56 12.54
CA HIS A 352 -51.66 35.83 13.50
C HIS A 352 -51.60 34.33 13.16
N ASN A 353 -52.70 33.75 12.68
CA ASN A 353 -52.75 32.36 12.20
C ASN A 353 -51.81 32.08 11.02
N LEU A 354 -51.38 33.12 10.28
CA LEU A 354 -50.36 32.98 9.24
C LEU A 354 -49.00 32.61 9.85
N LYS A 355 -48.63 33.25 10.97
CA LYS A 355 -47.35 33.10 11.65
C LYS A 355 -47.32 31.95 12.66
N ASP A 356 -48.48 31.46 13.07
CA ASP A 356 -48.56 30.41 14.07
C ASP A 356 -48.24 29.04 13.45
N ASP A 357 -47.07 28.50 13.80
CA ASP A 357 -46.63 27.17 13.40
C ASP A 357 -47.35 26.05 14.19
N THR A 358 -48.12 26.38 15.23
CA THR A 358 -48.87 25.39 16.03
C THR A 358 -50.15 24.92 15.36
N ILE A 359 -50.68 25.71 14.42
CA ILE A 359 -51.92 25.38 13.69
C ILE A 359 -51.57 24.43 12.54
N PRO A 360 -52.21 23.24 12.45
CA PRO A 360 -51.95 22.30 11.36
C PRO A 360 -52.28 22.93 10.01
N GLU A 361 -51.48 22.62 8.98
CA GLU A 361 -51.62 23.22 7.65
C GLU A 361 -53.03 23.08 7.08
N SER A 362 -53.74 21.99 7.38
CA SER A 362 -55.12 21.77 6.93
C SER A 362 -56.12 22.80 7.45
N GLU A 363 -55.84 23.46 8.58
CA GLU A 363 -56.71 24.46 9.21
C GLU A 363 -56.31 25.90 8.87
N LYS A 364 -55.11 26.10 8.27
CA LYS A 364 -54.67 27.43 7.83
C LYS A 364 -55.57 27.95 6.70
N ILE A 365 -55.93 29.23 6.78
CA ILE A 365 -56.70 29.97 5.76
C ILE A 365 -55.79 30.39 4.60
N PHE A 366 -54.53 30.66 4.92
CA PHE A 366 -53.50 31.04 3.97
C PHE A 366 -52.44 29.96 3.91
N HIS A 367 -52.18 29.46 2.71
CA HIS A 367 -51.07 28.57 2.45
C HIS A 367 -49.99 29.35 1.71
N PHE A 368 -48.77 29.32 2.24
CA PHE A 368 -47.64 30.02 1.65
C PHE A 368 -46.96 29.10 0.64
N GLU A 369 -46.98 29.48 -0.64
CA GLU A 369 -46.37 28.73 -1.74
C GLU A 369 -45.22 29.56 -2.34
N PRO A 370 -44.03 29.54 -1.71
CA PRO A 370 -42.91 30.38 -2.13
C PRO A 370 -42.35 30.02 -3.51
N LEU A 371 -42.63 28.81 -4.00
CA LEU A 371 -42.14 28.32 -5.28
C LEU A 371 -42.66 29.16 -6.44
N ASP A 372 -43.89 29.67 -6.34
CA ASP A 372 -44.51 30.50 -7.37
C ASP A 372 -43.80 31.85 -7.55
N ILE A 373 -43.16 32.37 -6.49
CA ILE A 373 -42.33 33.58 -6.57
C ILE A 373 -41.00 33.30 -7.30
N LEU A 374 -40.44 32.11 -7.08
CA LEU A 374 -39.11 31.77 -7.58
C LEU A 374 -39.10 31.36 -9.05
N GLU A 375 -40.21 30.83 -9.57
CA GLU A 375 -40.33 30.48 -11.00
C GLU A 375 -40.47 31.71 -11.92
N GLU A 376 -40.88 32.87 -11.40
CA GLU A 376 -40.96 34.10 -12.19
C GLU A 376 -39.61 34.80 -12.42
N VAL A 377 -38.50 34.29 -11.88
CA VAL A 377 -37.17 34.82 -12.21
C VAL A 377 -36.90 34.51 -13.69
N PRO A 378 -36.87 35.51 -14.59
CA PRO A 378 -36.61 35.26 -16.00
C PRO A 378 -35.25 34.56 -16.12
N PRO A 379 -35.13 33.57 -17.03
CA PRO A 379 -33.89 32.81 -17.19
C PRO A 379 -32.73 33.79 -17.34
N PRO A 380 -31.56 33.50 -16.73
CA PRO A 380 -30.43 34.40 -16.77
C PRO A 380 -30.16 34.77 -18.22
N VAL A 381 -30.26 36.06 -18.52
CA VAL A 381 -29.96 36.60 -19.85
C VAL A 381 -28.53 36.16 -20.13
N GLU A 382 -28.36 35.21 -21.05
CA GLU A 382 -27.04 34.72 -21.44
C GLU A 382 -26.20 35.94 -21.82
N ALA A 383 -25.16 36.20 -21.03
CA ALA A 383 -24.26 37.30 -21.29
C ALA A 383 -23.55 37.02 -22.62
N VAL A 384 -23.95 37.78 -23.66
CA VAL A 384 -23.39 37.73 -25.03
C VAL A 384 -21.97 38.26 -25.04
#